data_AF-A0A8J7LTU5-F1
#
_entry.id   AF-A0A8J7LTU5-F1
#
_cell.length_a   1.000
_cell.length_b   1.000
_cell.length_c   1.000
_cell.angle_alpha   90.00
_cell.angle_beta   90.00
_cell.angle_gamma   90.00
#
_symmetry.space_group_name_H-M   'P 1'
#
loop_
_entity.id
_entity.type
_entity.pdbx_description
1 polymer ?
#
loop_
_entity_poly.entity_id
_entity_poly.type
_entity_poly.pdbx_seq_one_letter_code
_entity_poly.pdbx_strand_id
1 'polypeptide(L)'
;MKKTILLACIASAFIADLATANPDDTAHQGISAFELSEFLVAQNWDCSRKTCSQISSCAEACYKLTVCGHRRRDGDGDGIPCESLCSSRCR
;
A
#
# COMPACT_ATOMS: atom_id res chain seq x y z
N MET A 1 -49.70 -39.99 -26.14
CA MET A 1 -50.40 -38.99 -25.30
C MET A 1 -49.43 -38.45 -24.26
N LYS A 2 -49.46 -37.13 -23.98
CA LYS A 2 -48.46 -36.28 -23.28
C LYS A 2 -47.24 -35.96 -24.17
N LYS A 3 -47.19 -34.86 -24.96
CA LYS A 3 -47.30 -33.41 -24.69
C LYS A 3 -46.27 -32.88 -23.67
N THR A 4 -45.69 -31.73 -24.03
CA THR A 4 -45.08 -30.67 -23.18
C THR A 4 -43.60 -30.92 -22.78
N ILE A 5 -42.62 -30.42 -23.56
CA ILE A 5 -41.99 -29.07 -23.53
C ILE A 5 -40.94 -28.93 -22.42
N LEU A 6 -39.67 -28.90 -22.86
CA LEU A 6 -38.63 -27.88 -22.62
C LEU A 6 -38.49 -27.23 -21.21
N LEU A 7 -37.22 -27.13 -20.79
CA LEU A 7 -36.63 -26.29 -19.71
C LEU A 7 -36.73 -26.80 -18.26
N ALA A 8 -35.58 -27.22 -17.70
CA ALA A 8 -34.91 -26.50 -16.61
C ALA A 8 -33.60 -27.21 -16.22
N CYS A 9 -32.46 -26.75 -16.77
CA CYS A 9 -31.11 -27.17 -16.39
C CYS A 9 -30.52 -26.39 -15.20
N ILE A 10 -31.31 -25.84 -14.29
CA ILE A 10 -30.75 -24.89 -13.32
C ILE A 10 -31.51 -24.95 -12.01
N ALA A 11 -30.93 -25.64 -11.04
CA ALA A 11 -30.65 -25.12 -9.70
C ALA A 11 -30.17 -26.27 -8.80
N SER A 12 -28.93 -26.67 -8.99
CA SER A 12 -28.10 -27.20 -7.91
C SER A 12 -28.06 -26.19 -6.77
N ALA A 13 -28.68 -26.49 -5.65
CA ALA A 13 -28.48 -25.74 -4.41
C ALA A 13 -27.99 -26.71 -3.32
N PHE A 14 -26.71 -27.07 -3.43
CA PHE A 14 -25.90 -27.50 -2.30
C PHE A 14 -25.29 -26.26 -1.63
N ILE A 15 -24.98 -26.44 -0.35
CA ILE A 15 -24.17 -25.61 0.55
C ILE A 15 -24.98 -24.62 1.40
N ALA A 16 -25.24 -25.09 2.63
CA ALA A 16 -25.40 -24.28 3.82
C ALA A 16 -24.08 -23.57 4.18
N ASP A 17 -24.23 -22.45 4.89
CA ASP A 17 -23.22 -21.61 5.52
C ASP A 17 -22.33 -20.76 4.61
N LEU A 18 -22.42 -19.43 4.78
CA LEU A 18 -21.46 -18.66 5.58
C LEU A 18 -21.40 -17.20 5.07
N ALA A 19 -21.99 -16.24 5.80
CA ALA A 19 -21.51 -14.85 5.86
C ALA A 19 -22.37 -14.03 6.84
N THR A 20 -21.88 -13.89 8.06
CA THR A 20 -22.07 -12.66 8.81
C THR A 20 -21.46 -11.53 7.98
N ALA A 21 -22.28 -10.56 7.57
CA ALA A 21 -21.77 -9.36 6.92
C ALA A 21 -20.98 -8.56 7.97
N ASN A 22 -19.65 -8.52 7.82
CA ASN A 22 -18.82 -7.55 8.52
C ASN A 22 -19.00 -6.19 7.82
N PRO A 23 -19.02 -5.06 8.54
CA PRO A 23 -19.18 -3.72 7.95
C PRO A 23 -17.95 -3.22 7.15
N ASP A 24 -17.10 -4.10 6.60
CA ASP A 24 -15.88 -3.71 5.87
C ASP A 24 -15.90 -4.06 4.37
N ASP A 25 -16.98 -4.64 3.85
CA ASP A 25 -17.08 -4.99 2.42
C ASP A 25 -17.82 -3.91 1.61
N THR A 26 -17.36 -2.66 1.66
CA THR A 26 -17.80 -1.62 0.72
C THR A 26 -16.67 -1.25 -0.23
N ALA A 27 -16.87 -1.61 -1.50
CA ALA A 27 -16.02 -1.29 -2.65
C ALA A 27 -15.37 0.11 -2.58
N HIS A 28 -14.05 0.16 -2.45
CA HIS A 28 -13.23 1.33 -2.76
C HIS A 28 -13.12 1.50 -4.29
N GLN A 29 -14.07 2.22 -4.88
CA GLN A 29 -13.85 2.93 -6.16
C GLN A 29 -13.76 4.43 -5.84
N GLY A 30 -12.68 4.81 -5.17
CA GLY A 30 -12.36 6.20 -4.86
C GLY A 30 -11.00 6.26 -4.16
N ILE A 31 -10.03 6.92 -4.78
CA ILE A 31 -8.75 7.23 -4.12
C ILE A 31 -9.09 8.21 -3.00
N SER A 32 -8.94 7.76 -1.76
CA SER A 32 -9.11 8.61 -0.57
C SER A 32 -8.20 9.83 -0.67
N ALA A 33 -8.69 11.01 -0.28
CA ALA A 33 -7.88 12.23 -0.20
C ALA A 33 -6.61 12.03 0.65
N PHE A 34 -6.64 11.08 1.58
CA PHE A 34 -5.51 10.70 2.41
C PHE A 34 -4.45 9.88 1.65
N GLU A 35 -4.86 8.96 0.78
CA GLU A 35 -3.95 8.19 -0.09
C GLU A 35 -3.24 9.10 -1.10
N LEU A 36 -3.96 10.11 -1.61
CA LEU A 36 -3.39 11.15 -2.44
C LEU A 36 -2.37 12.01 -1.68
N SER A 37 -2.60 12.25 -0.38
CA SER A 37 -1.67 13.05 0.43
C SER A 37 -0.34 12.34 0.66
N GLU A 38 -0.35 11.04 0.95
CA GLU A 38 0.86 10.24 1.14
C GLU A 38 1.66 10.14 -0.18
N PHE A 39 0.95 9.94 -1.29
CA PHE A 39 1.56 9.94 -2.62
C PHE A 39 2.20 11.30 -2.94
N LEU A 40 1.51 12.42 -2.75
CA LEU A 40 2.07 13.74 -3.04
C LEU A 40 3.27 14.08 -2.16
N VAL A 41 3.30 13.62 -0.90
CA VAL A 41 4.46 13.75 -0.02
C VAL A 41 5.66 12.99 -0.59
N ALA A 42 5.45 11.77 -1.11
CA ALA A 42 6.50 11.00 -1.78
C ALA A 42 6.97 11.63 -3.10
N GLN A 43 6.07 12.25 -3.85
CA GLN A 43 6.36 12.86 -5.15
C GLN A 43 7.13 14.18 -5.06
N ASN A 44 7.32 14.75 -3.87
CA ASN A 44 8.05 16.02 -3.69
C ASN A 44 9.55 15.84 -3.44
N TRP A 45 10.07 14.61 -3.42
CA TRP A 45 11.49 14.37 -3.15
C TRP A 45 12.30 14.16 -4.43
N ASP A 46 13.50 14.72 -4.42
CA ASP A 46 14.46 14.60 -5.50
C ASP A 46 15.79 14.01 -5.00
N CYS A 47 16.65 13.62 -5.95
CA CYS A 47 17.94 12.99 -5.66
C CYS A 47 19.09 13.96 -5.38
N SER A 48 18.81 15.23 -5.10
CA SER A 48 19.81 16.17 -4.56
C SER A 48 20.46 15.62 -3.30
N ARG A 49 21.75 15.92 -3.17
CA ARG A 49 22.53 15.51 -2.00
C ARG A 49 22.15 16.37 -0.80
N LYS A 50 21.30 15.82 0.08
CA LYS A 50 20.97 16.38 1.39
C LYS A 50 21.60 15.58 2.51
N THR A 51 22.21 16.21 3.52
CA THR A 51 22.64 15.53 4.76
C THR A 51 21.43 15.15 5.61
N CYS A 52 21.59 14.26 6.60
CA CYS A 52 20.48 13.90 7.50
C CYS A 52 19.89 15.10 8.25
N SER A 53 20.69 16.13 8.54
CA SER A 53 20.23 17.40 9.13
C SER A 53 19.38 18.28 8.18
N GLN A 54 19.43 18.02 6.88
CA GLN A 54 18.65 18.74 5.85
C GLN A 54 17.40 17.98 5.43
N ILE A 55 17.21 16.77 5.94
CA ILE A 55 16.07 15.91 5.68
C ILE A 55 15.11 16.07 6.85
N SER A 56 13.82 16.21 6.58
CA SER A 56 12.81 16.47 7.61
C SER A 56 11.95 15.26 7.97
N SER A 57 12.03 14.17 7.21
CA SER A 57 11.19 12.99 7.43
C SER A 57 11.93 11.69 7.15
N CYS A 58 11.52 10.62 7.85
CA CYS A 58 12.04 9.28 7.58
C CYS A 58 11.71 8.83 6.15
N ALA A 59 10.52 9.16 5.64
CA ALA A 59 10.12 8.80 4.28
C ALA A 59 11.01 9.47 3.21
N GLU A 60 11.39 10.74 3.39
CA GLU A 60 12.38 11.41 2.53
C GLU A 60 13.77 10.78 2.64
N ALA A 61 14.20 10.41 3.85
CA ALA A 61 15.48 9.73 4.09
C ALA A 61 15.51 8.36 3.38
N CYS A 62 14.39 7.64 3.44
CA CYS A 62 14.18 6.38 2.75
C CYS A 62 14.23 6.54 1.24
N TYR A 63 13.51 7.50 0.67
CA TYR A 63 13.60 7.80 -0.76
C TYR A 63 15.05 8.05 -1.21
N LYS A 64 15.82 8.82 -0.42
CA LYS A 64 17.23 9.10 -0.74
C LYS A 64 18.09 7.85 -0.67
N LEU A 65 17.84 6.94 0.28
CA LEU A 65 18.58 5.69 0.39
C LEU A 65 18.20 4.70 -0.72
N THR A 66 16.91 4.42 -0.90
CA THR A 66 16.40 3.33 -1.74
C THR A 66 16.22 3.73 -3.20
N VAL A 67 15.71 4.93 -3.47
CA VAL A 67 15.45 5.42 -4.83
C VAL A 67 16.69 6.08 -5.41
N CYS A 68 17.34 6.95 -4.64
CA CYS A 68 18.51 7.70 -5.13
C CYS A 68 19.86 7.02 -4.88
N GLY A 69 19.90 5.95 -4.07
CA GLY A 69 21.14 5.21 -3.78
C GLY A 69 22.13 5.96 -2.89
N HIS A 70 21.68 6.97 -2.12
CA HIS A 70 22.54 7.74 -1.22
C HIS A 70 22.88 6.93 0.03
N ARG A 71 23.79 5.98 -0.09
CA ARG A 71 24.20 5.08 1.01
C ARG A 71 24.66 5.79 2.28
N ARG A 72 25.17 7.03 2.16
CA ARG A 72 25.55 7.86 3.32
C ARG A 72 24.39 8.21 4.27
N ARG A 73 23.14 7.88 3.94
CA ARG A 73 22.03 8.00 4.90
C ARG A 73 22.02 6.86 5.90
N ASP A 74 22.49 5.68 5.50
CA ASP A 74 22.67 4.50 6.33
C ASP A 74 24.17 4.41 6.68
N GLY A 75 24.55 5.09 7.75
CA GLY A 75 25.96 5.35 8.09
C GLY A 75 26.69 4.10 8.59
N ASP A 76 25.97 3.22 9.27
CA ASP A 76 26.44 1.97 9.87
C ASP A 76 26.06 0.72 9.05
N GLY A 77 25.14 0.85 8.09
CA GLY A 77 24.84 -0.19 7.10
C GLY A 77 23.78 -1.19 7.56
N ASP A 78 22.96 -0.83 8.54
CA ASP A 78 21.94 -1.71 9.13
C ASP A 78 20.60 -1.67 8.36
N GLY A 79 20.48 -0.74 7.41
CA GLY A 79 19.31 -0.49 6.57
C GLY A 79 18.36 0.58 7.11
N ILE A 80 18.71 1.30 8.18
CA ILE A 80 17.92 2.39 8.79
C ILE A 80 18.59 3.73 8.42
N PRO A 81 18.01 4.53 7.50
CA PRO A 81 18.63 5.80 7.14
C PRO A 81 18.37 6.87 8.19
N CYS A 82 19.36 7.71 8.47
CA CYS A 82 19.24 8.89 9.32
C CYS A 82 18.50 8.57 10.63
N GLU A 83 19.10 7.76 11.50
CA GLU A 83 18.50 7.19 12.73
C GLU A 83 17.89 8.22 13.70
N SER A 84 18.22 9.52 13.56
CA SER A 84 17.54 10.59 14.28
C SER A 84 16.09 10.84 13.83
N LEU A 85 15.74 10.39 12.62
CA LEU A 85 14.42 10.52 11.99
C LEU A 85 13.71 9.16 11.87
N CYS A 86 14.47 8.08 11.69
CA CYS A 86 13.94 6.74 11.47
C CYS A 86 14.24 5.82 12.64
N SER A 87 13.22 5.08 13.10
CA SER A 87 13.37 4.01 14.10
C SER A 87 13.37 2.60 13.48
N SER A 88 13.24 2.50 12.15
CA SER A 88 13.13 1.23 11.43
C SER A 88 13.60 1.34 9.99
N ARG A 89 13.82 0.19 9.34
CA ARG A 89 14.17 0.11 7.92
C ARG A 89 13.07 0.70 7.03
N CYS A 90 13.46 1.15 5.84
CA CYS A 90 12.55 1.62 4.81
C CYS A 90 11.66 0.48 4.33
N ARG A 91 10.41 0.47 4.78
CA ARG A 91 9.38 -0.49 4.39
C ARG A 91 8.28 0.20 3.62
#